data_AF-A0A8C6FS41-F1
#
_entry.id   AF-A0A8C6FS41-F1
#
_cell.length_a   1.000
_cell.length_b   1.000
_cell.length_c   1.000
_cell.angle_alpha   90.00
_cell.angle_beta   90.00
_cell.angle_gamma   90.00
#
_symmetry.space_group_name_H-M   'P 1'
#
loop_
_entity.id
_entity.type
_entity.pdbx_description
1 polymer ?
#
loop_
_entity_poly.entity_id
_entity_poly.type
_entity_poly.pdbx_seq_one_letter_code
_entity_poly.pdbx_strand_id
1 'polypeptide(L)'
;MTRSLENNRRNIWFAEFWEENFNCKLTSSGTQVGSQVGYLGERIGRDSAYEQEGKVQFVIDAVYAIAHALHSMHQALCPGHTGLCPAMEPTDGRTLLQYIRAVRFNGSAGTPVMFNENGDAPGRYDIFQYQATNGSAGSGSYQAVGQWAEALRLDVEALQWSGDSREVPESQCSLPCGPGERKKMVKGVPCCWHCEPCDGYRFQVDEFTCEACPGHMRPTRNHTGCRPTPVVRLSWSSPWAAAPLLLAVLGIMATTTVVATFVRHNDTPIVRASGRELSYVLLTGIFLIYVITFLMVAEPGAAVCATRRLFLGLGTSLSYSALLTKTNRIYRIFEQGKRSVTPPPFISPTSQLVITFSLTSVQVVGVLAWLGAQPPHSVIDYEEQRTVDPEQARGVLKCDMSDLSLIGCLGYSLLLMVTCTVYAIKARGVPETFNEAKPIGFTMYTTCIIWLAFVPIFFGTAQSAEKIYIQTTTLTVSLSLSASVSLGMLYVPKTYVILFHPEQNVQKRKRSLKTTSTVAAPPKGEDTEAPSSK
;
A
#
# COMPACT_ATOMS: atom_id res chain seq x y z
N MET A 1 -31.68 49.65 -68.12
CA MET A 1 -31.20 50.96 -68.61
C MET A 1 -29.69 50.99 -68.45
N THR A 2 -28.95 51.06 -69.55
CA THR A 2 -27.49 51.28 -69.51
C THR A 2 -27.22 52.75 -69.22
N ARG A 3 -26.33 53.06 -68.27
CA ARG A 3 -25.90 54.45 -68.03
C ARG A 3 -24.70 54.77 -68.91
N SER A 4 -24.76 55.92 -69.57
CA SER A 4 -23.66 56.49 -70.36
C SER A 4 -23.38 57.92 -69.88
N LEU A 5 -22.18 58.41 -70.19
CA LEU A 5 -21.73 59.76 -69.85
C LEU A 5 -22.72 60.85 -70.33
N GLU A 6 -23.28 60.69 -71.53
CA GLU A 6 -24.20 61.67 -72.14
C GLU A 6 -25.57 61.74 -71.47
N ASN A 7 -26.00 60.65 -70.81
CA ASN A 7 -27.35 60.49 -70.28
C ASN A 7 -27.46 60.85 -68.78
N ASN A 8 -26.35 60.88 -68.04
CA ASN A 8 -26.37 61.16 -66.60
C ASN A 8 -25.92 62.58 -66.28
N ARG A 9 -26.82 63.55 -66.46
CA ARG A 9 -26.58 64.97 -66.12
C ARG A 9 -26.96 65.33 -64.67
N ARG A 10 -27.49 64.38 -63.89
CA ARG A 10 -27.97 64.63 -62.52
C ARG A 10 -26.86 64.53 -61.47
N ASN A 11 -25.86 63.68 -61.70
CA ASN A 11 -24.72 63.52 -60.79
C ASN A 11 -23.53 64.34 -61.29
N ILE A 12 -23.11 65.34 -60.52
CA ILE A 12 -22.02 66.26 -60.89
C ILE A 12 -20.65 65.58 -60.92
N TRP A 13 -20.47 64.48 -60.18
CA TRP A 13 -19.20 63.74 -60.10
C TRP A 13 -19.12 62.54 -61.06
N PHE A 14 -20.10 62.39 -61.95
CA PHE A 14 -20.15 61.23 -62.82
C PHE A 14 -19.06 61.24 -63.89
N ALA A 15 -18.57 62.42 -64.27
CA ALA A 15 -17.48 62.56 -65.23
C ALA A 15 -16.14 62.11 -64.64
N GLU A 16 -15.83 62.53 -63.42
CA GLU A 16 -14.61 62.17 -62.68
C GLU A 16 -14.59 60.67 -62.35
N PHE A 17 -15.71 60.13 -61.90
CA PHE A 17 -15.87 58.68 -61.71
C PHE A 17 -15.61 57.91 -63.01
N TRP A 18 -16.07 58.43 -64.15
CA TRP A 18 -15.87 57.79 -65.45
C TRP A 18 -14.39 57.77 -65.85
N GLU A 19 -13.67 58.88 -65.62
CA GLU A 19 -12.23 58.98 -65.87
C GLU A 19 -11.43 57.98 -65.02
N GLU A 20 -11.73 57.90 -63.72
CA GLU A 20 -11.04 57.02 -62.78
C GLU A 20 -11.34 55.54 -63.04
N ASN A 21 -12.61 55.18 -63.22
CA ASN A 21 -13.01 53.78 -63.38
C ASN A 21 -12.57 53.18 -64.73
N PHE A 22 -12.56 53.97 -65.80
CA PHE A 22 -12.14 53.52 -67.13
C PHE A 22 -10.70 53.93 -67.49
N ASN A 23 -9.97 54.54 -66.56
CA ASN A 23 -8.61 55.08 -66.77
C ASN A 23 -8.51 55.94 -68.05
N CYS A 24 -9.49 56.80 -68.29
CA CYS A 24 -9.57 57.66 -69.47
C CYS A 24 -9.63 59.15 -69.08
N LYS A 25 -9.45 60.06 -70.05
CA LYS A 25 -9.62 61.51 -69.85
C LYS A 25 -10.69 62.08 -70.78
N LEU A 26 -11.65 62.79 -70.21
CA LEU A 26 -12.74 63.46 -70.90
C LEU A 26 -12.26 64.84 -71.35
N THR A 27 -12.07 65.02 -72.65
CA THR A 27 -11.68 66.32 -73.21
C THR A 27 -12.92 67.23 -73.31
N SER A 28 -12.89 68.37 -72.62
CA SER A 28 -13.84 69.46 -72.85
C SER A 28 -13.77 69.89 -74.32
N SER A 29 -14.93 70.03 -74.95
CA SER A 29 -15.15 70.28 -76.37
C SER A 29 -14.06 71.15 -77.04
N GLY A 30 -13.39 70.56 -78.04
CA GLY A 30 -12.59 71.27 -79.05
C GLY A 30 -11.10 71.45 -78.75
N THR A 31 -10.29 70.40 -78.94
CA THR A 31 -8.99 70.39 -79.68
C THR A 31 -8.41 68.97 -79.59
N GLN A 32 -8.26 68.28 -80.72
CA GLN A 32 -7.60 66.99 -80.77
C GLN A 32 -6.08 67.16 -80.86
N VAL A 33 -5.31 66.54 -79.96
CA VAL A 33 -4.06 65.79 -80.27
C VAL A 33 -3.74 64.82 -79.12
N GLY A 34 -3.63 63.53 -79.44
CA GLY A 34 -2.60 62.65 -78.87
C GLY A 34 -2.86 61.96 -77.53
N SER A 35 -3.46 60.77 -77.64
CA SER A 35 -3.37 59.59 -76.75
C SER A 35 -4.62 59.29 -75.92
N GLN A 36 -5.33 58.26 -76.36
CA GLN A 36 -6.58 57.67 -75.85
C GLN A 36 -7.80 58.61 -75.88
N VAL A 37 -8.47 58.63 -77.03
CA VAL A 37 -9.84 59.14 -77.15
C VAL A 37 -10.70 58.37 -76.16
N GLY A 38 -11.24 59.06 -75.15
CA GLY A 38 -12.20 58.48 -74.21
C GLY A 38 -13.34 57.82 -74.99
N TYR A 39 -13.49 56.51 -74.79
CA TYR A 39 -14.40 55.66 -75.55
C TYR A 39 -15.86 56.08 -75.34
N LEU A 40 -16.37 56.96 -76.21
CA LEU A 40 -17.79 57.41 -76.23
C LEU A 40 -18.82 56.26 -76.46
N GLY A 41 -18.36 55.02 -76.63
CA GLY A 41 -19.19 53.82 -76.80
C GLY A 41 -19.33 52.94 -75.56
N GLU A 42 -18.55 53.15 -74.50
CA GLU A 42 -18.64 52.32 -73.29
C GLU A 42 -19.94 52.58 -72.52
N ARG A 43 -20.53 51.50 -72.01
CA ARG A 43 -21.79 51.52 -71.29
C ARG A 43 -21.62 50.71 -70.02
N ILE A 44 -21.93 51.31 -68.88
CA ILE A 44 -22.02 50.56 -67.64
C ILE A 44 -23.25 49.66 -67.75
N GLY A 45 -22.99 48.36 -67.82
CA GLY A 45 -23.96 47.30 -68.10
C GLY A 45 -23.39 45.94 -67.71
N ARG A 46 -24.14 44.87 -67.97
CA ARG A 46 -23.72 43.51 -67.61
C ARG A 46 -22.45 43.05 -68.33
N ASP A 47 -22.17 43.63 -69.49
CA ASP A 47 -21.05 43.27 -70.36
C ASP A 47 -19.83 44.21 -70.18
N SER A 48 -19.83 45.07 -69.15
CA SER A 48 -18.74 45.99 -68.87
C SER A 48 -17.79 45.44 -67.81
N ALA A 49 -16.53 45.90 -67.81
CA ALA A 49 -15.52 45.56 -66.79
C ALA A 49 -15.80 46.16 -65.41
N TYR A 50 -16.94 46.84 -65.23
CA TYR A 50 -17.32 47.45 -63.97
C TYR A 50 -17.88 46.40 -63.00
N GLU A 51 -17.21 46.22 -61.86
CA GLU A 51 -17.70 45.40 -60.76
C GLU A 51 -18.52 46.25 -59.78
N GLN A 52 -19.78 45.85 -59.58
CA GLN A 52 -20.68 46.54 -58.66
C GLN A 52 -20.30 46.22 -57.21
N GLU A 53 -20.17 47.25 -56.38
CA GLU A 53 -19.99 47.09 -54.93
C GLU A 53 -21.13 46.28 -54.30
N GLY A 54 -20.78 45.21 -53.58
CA GLY A 54 -21.73 44.24 -53.04
C GLY A 54 -22.70 44.80 -51.99
N LYS A 55 -22.35 45.94 -51.36
CA LYS A 55 -23.18 46.59 -50.33
C LYS A 55 -24.26 47.53 -50.86
N VAL A 56 -24.35 47.75 -52.17
CA VAL A 56 -25.32 48.70 -52.74
C VAL A 56 -26.76 48.30 -52.47
N GLN A 57 -27.06 47.00 -52.36
CA GLN A 57 -28.37 46.52 -51.94
C GLN A 57 -28.83 47.18 -50.63
N PHE A 58 -27.95 47.27 -49.62
CA PHE A 58 -28.33 47.82 -48.31
C PHE A 58 -28.73 49.30 -48.39
N VAL A 59 -28.15 50.05 -49.32
CA VAL A 59 -28.51 51.46 -49.56
C VAL A 59 -29.91 51.54 -50.17
N ILE A 60 -30.22 50.65 -51.13
CA ILE A 60 -31.54 50.56 -51.75
C ILE A 60 -32.59 50.20 -50.70
N ASP A 61 -32.33 49.15 -49.91
CA ASP A 61 -33.22 48.68 -48.85
C ASP A 61 -33.41 49.77 -47.76
N ALA A 62 -32.39 50.56 -47.42
CA ALA A 62 -32.52 51.67 -46.48
C ALA A 62 -33.46 52.78 -47.00
N VAL A 63 -33.36 53.14 -48.29
CA VAL A 63 -34.27 54.12 -48.91
C VAL A 63 -35.70 53.58 -48.92
N TYR A 64 -35.88 52.31 -49.28
CA TYR A 64 -37.20 51.67 -49.25
C TYR A 64 -37.77 51.57 -47.83
N ALA A 65 -36.94 51.35 -46.81
CA ALA A 65 -37.40 51.35 -45.43
C ALA A 65 -38.02 52.69 -45.03
N ILE A 66 -37.38 53.81 -45.40
CA ILE A 66 -37.95 55.14 -45.18
C ILE A 66 -39.22 55.35 -46.02
N ALA A 67 -39.24 54.92 -47.28
CA ALA A 67 -40.42 55.02 -48.13
C ALA A 67 -41.63 54.24 -47.57
N HIS A 68 -41.41 53.00 -47.10
CA HIS A 68 -42.43 52.17 -46.46
C HIS A 68 -42.90 52.75 -45.12
N ALA A 69 -41.99 53.36 -44.35
CA ALA A 69 -42.34 54.05 -43.11
C ALA A 69 -43.24 55.27 -43.38
N LEU A 70 -42.85 56.13 -44.34
CA LEU A 70 -43.64 57.29 -44.74
C LEU A 70 -44.99 56.89 -45.34
N HIS A 71 -45.03 55.81 -46.12
CA HIS A 71 -46.28 55.28 -46.67
C HIS A 71 -47.21 54.78 -45.58
N SER A 72 -46.71 54.00 -44.62
CA SER A 72 -47.50 53.52 -43.47
C SER A 72 -48.00 54.68 -42.61
N MET A 73 -47.15 55.69 -42.39
CA MET A 73 -47.52 56.92 -41.68
C MET A 73 -48.60 57.71 -42.41
N HIS A 74 -48.49 57.84 -43.73
CA HIS A 74 -49.48 58.53 -44.58
C HIS A 74 -50.83 57.81 -44.59
N GLN A 75 -50.84 56.48 -44.72
CA GLN A 75 -52.07 55.68 -44.62
C GLN A 75 -52.77 55.85 -43.27
N ALA A 76 -52.00 55.97 -42.18
CA ALA A 76 -52.54 56.13 -40.84
C ALA A 76 -53.04 57.55 -40.53
N LEU A 77 -52.34 58.59 -40.99
CA LEU A 77 -52.63 59.99 -40.64
C LEU A 77 -53.43 60.75 -41.71
N CYS A 78 -53.37 60.33 -42.98
CA CYS A 78 -53.98 60.99 -44.12
C CYS A 78 -54.82 60.00 -44.98
N PRO A 79 -55.77 59.24 -44.40
CA PRO A 79 -56.51 58.22 -45.14
C PRO A 79 -57.29 58.84 -46.31
N GLY A 80 -57.06 58.33 -47.52
CA GLY A 80 -57.75 58.77 -48.74
C GLY A 80 -57.32 60.12 -49.30
N HIS A 81 -56.28 60.75 -48.74
CA HIS A 81 -55.73 62.00 -49.27
C HIS A 81 -54.60 61.74 -50.27
N THR A 82 -54.55 62.47 -51.37
CA THR A 82 -53.42 62.42 -52.32
C THR A 82 -52.38 63.48 -51.96
N GLY A 83 -51.15 63.07 -51.65
CA GLY A 83 -50.10 63.99 -51.20
C GLY A 83 -50.09 64.20 -49.68
N LEU A 84 -49.34 65.20 -49.20
CA LEU A 84 -49.22 65.50 -47.77
C LEU A 84 -50.49 66.19 -47.26
N CYS A 85 -50.98 65.75 -46.10
CA CYS A 85 -52.06 66.42 -45.37
C CYS A 85 -51.49 67.22 -44.18
N PRO A 86 -52.27 68.14 -43.57
CA PRO A 86 -51.79 68.98 -42.47
C PRO A 86 -51.25 68.21 -41.25
N ALA A 87 -51.66 66.95 -41.05
CA ALA A 87 -51.15 66.09 -39.97
C ALA A 87 -49.70 65.63 -40.18
N MET A 88 -49.14 65.78 -41.40
CA MET A 88 -47.76 65.44 -41.73
C MET A 88 -46.90 66.67 -42.06
N GLU A 89 -47.45 67.89 -41.96
CA GLU A 89 -46.78 69.14 -42.31
C GLU A 89 -46.74 70.13 -41.11
N PRO A 90 -45.61 70.28 -40.41
CA PRO A 90 -44.33 69.56 -40.57
C PRO A 90 -44.36 68.15 -39.93
N THR A 91 -43.51 67.25 -40.44
CA THR A 91 -43.43 65.87 -39.94
C THR A 91 -42.68 65.80 -38.61
N ASP A 92 -43.27 65.16 -37.59
CA ASP A 92 -42.60 64.88 -36.32
C ASP A 92 -41.67 63.64 -36.42
N GLY A 93 -40.38 63.84 -36.13
CA GLY A 93 -39.37 62.78 -36.20
C GLY A 93 -39.59 61.64 -35.19
N ARG A 94 -40.20 61.90 -34.02
CA ARG A 94 -40.50 60.84 -33.03
C ARG A 94 -41.59 59.91 -33.54
N THR A 95 -42.64 60.50 -34.12
CA THR A 95 -43.71 59.76 -34.78
C THR A 95 -43.17 58.95 -35.96
N LEU A 96 -42.35 59.56 -36.83
CA LEU A 96 -41.73 58.86 -37.96
C LEU A 96 -40.85 57.68 -37.50
N LEU A 97 -40.08 57.83 -36.43
CA LEU A 97 -39.23 56.76 -35.90
C LEU A 97 -40.03 55.52 -35.47
N GLN A 98 -41.24 55.69 -34.93
CA GLN A 98 -42.12 54.56 -34.59
C GLN A 98 -42.51 53.78 -35.85
N TYR A 99 -42.85 54.47 -36.93
CA TYR A 99 -43.16 53.83 -38.21
C TYR A 99 -41.93 53.16 -38.82
N ILE A 100 -40.74 53.78 -38.75
CA ILE A 100 -39.48 53.18 -39.22
C ILE A 100 -39.20 51.86 -38.49
N ARG A 101 -39.33 51.82 -37.16
CA ARG A 101 -39.11 50.60 -36.36
C ARG A 101 -40.10 49.48 -36.67
N ALA A 102 -41.31 49.81 -37.11
CA ALA A 102 -42.35 48.86 -37.45
C ALA A 102 -42.32 48.38 -38.92
N VAL A 103 -41.37 48.84 -39.72
CA VAL A 103 -41.26 48.47 -41.14
C VAL A 103 -40.98 46.97 -41.29
N ARG A 104 -41.73 46.34 -42.20
CA ARG A 104 -41.50 44.98 -42.65
C ARG A 104 -41.83 44.85 -44.13
N PHE A 105 -40.82 44.57 -44.96
CA PHE A 105 -40.98 44.34 -46.40
C PHE A 105 -39.89 43.40 -46.91
N ASN A 106 -40.05 42.88 -48.12
CA ASN A 106 -38.98 42.13 -48.79
C ASN A 106 -38.10 43.09 -49.59
N GLY A 107 -36.81 43.13 -49.26
CA GLY A 107 -35.81 43.94 -49.94
C GLY A 107 -35.52 43.46 -51.36
N SER A 108 -34.63 44.17 -52.05
CA SER A 108 -34.38 43.91 -53.48
C SER A 108 -33.78 42.53 -53.81
N ALA A 109 -33.15 41.86 -52.85
CA ALA A 109 -32.68 40.48 -53.00
C ALA A 109 -33.63 39.42 -52.39
N GLY A 110 -34.88 39.79 -52.09
CA GLY A 110 -35.88 38.87 -51.53
C GLY A 110 -35.70 38.57 -50.03
N THR A 111 -34.74 39.22 -49.37
CA THR A 111 -34.53 39.11 -47.92
C THR A 111 -35.48 40.04 -47.16
N PRO A 112 -36.17 39.57 -46.10
CA PRO A 112 -37.03 40.44 -45.31
C PRO A 112 -36.20 41.49 -44.57
N VAL A 113 -36.55 42.76 -44.77
CA VAL A 113 -36.00 43.91 -44.06
C VAL A 113 -36.94 44.22 -42.89
N MET A 114 -36.39 44.12 -41.69
CA MET A 114 -37.08 44.37 -40.42
C MET A 114 -36.05 44.75 -39.36
N PHE A 115 -36.51 45.43 -38.31
CA PHE A 115 -35.66 45.88 -37.22
C PHE A 115 -36.04 45.21 -35.90
N ASN A 116 -35.05 44.90 -35.07
CA ASN A 116 -35.27 44.44 -33.70
C ASN A 116 -35.60 45.61 -32.76
N GLU A 117 -35.75 45.35 -31.46
CA GLU A 117 -36.07 46.38 -30.45
C GLU A 117 -35.02 47.50 -30.37
N ASN A 118 -33.75 47.20 -30.70
CA ASN A 118 -32.66 48.16 -30.73
C ASN A 118 -32.61 48.97 -32.04
N GLY A 119 -33.35 48.57 -33.06
CA GLY A 119 -33.31 49.18 -34.40
C GLY A 119 -32.32 48.51 -35.36
N ASP A 120 -31.78 47.34 -35.03
CA ASP A 120 -30.84 46.61 -35.87
C ASP A 120 -31.55 45.58 -36.75
N ALA A 121 -31.10 45.45 -37.99
CA ALA A 121 -31.52 44.35 -38.85
C ALA A 121 -30.86 43.03 -38.41
N PRO A 122 -31.54 41.88 -38.54
CA PRO A 122 -30.96 40.58 -38.21
C PRO A 122 -29.71 40.32 -39.07
N GLY A 123 -28.59 40.03 -38.42
CA GLY A 123 -27.33 39.74 -39.08
C GLY A 123 -27.41 38.48 -39.94
N ARG A 124 -26.87 38.57 -41.16
CA ARG A 124 -26.71 37.45 -42.08
C ARG A 124 -25.34 37.58 -42.72
N TYR A 125 -24.58 36.50 -42.71
CA TYR A 125 -23.20 36.50 -43.20
C TYR A 125 -22.98 35.33 -44.12
N ASP A 126 -22.35 35.60 -45.24
CA ASP A 126 -21.73 34.56 -46.06
C ASP A 126 -20.31 34.33 -45.55
N ILE A 127 -19.95 33.07 -45.38
CA ILE A 127 -18.65 32.65 -44.87
C ILE A 127 -17.82 32.21 -46.06
N PHE A 128 -16.65 32.83 -46.20
CA PHE A 128 -15.71 32.53 -47.27
C PHE A 128 -14.42 31.97 -46.70
N GLN A 129 -13.80 31.07 -47.45
CA GLN A 129 -12.45 30.60 -47.21
C GLN A 129 -11.59 30.99 -48.42
N TYR A 130 -10.39 31.55 -48.16
CA TYR A 130 -9.41 31.75 -49.21
C TYR A 130 -8.73 30.41 -49.53
N GLN A 131 -8.92 29.92 -50.75
CA GLN A 131 -8.42 28.62 -51.19
C GLN A 131 -7.40 28.82 -52.31
N ALA A 132 -6.20 28.24 -52.15
CA ALA A 132 -5.12 28.39 -53.13
C ALA A 132 -5.32 27.46 -54.32
N THR A 133 -5.28 27.99 -55.54
CA THR A 133 -5.31 27.19 -56.75
C THR A 133 -3.92 26.57 -56.96
N ASN A 134 -3.83 25.24 -57.03
CA ASN A 134 -2.58 24.50 -57.23
C ASN A 134 -1.46 24.81 -56.20
N GLY A 135 -1.80 25.07 -54.94
CA GLY A 135 -0.83 25.25 -53.84
C GLY A 135 0.03 26.53 -53.92
N SER A 136 -0.23 27.41 -54.88
CA SER A 136 0.49 28.67 -55.04
C SER A 136 -0.27 29.81 -54.37
N ALA A 137 0.32 30.38 -53.31
CA ALA A 137 -0.30 31.42 -52.47
C ALA A 137 -0.69 32.72 -53.21
N GLY A 138 -0.20 32.91 -54.44
CA GLY A 138 -0.50 34.09 -55.27
C GLY A 138 -1.66 33.92 -56.24
N SER A 139 -2.30 32.74 -56.34
CA SER A 139 -3.38 32.47 -57.30
C SER A 139 -4.68 31.91 -56.68
N GLY A 140 -4.87 32.11 -55.38
CA GLY A 140 -6.09 31.67 -54.70
C GLY A 140 -7.29 32.61 -54.91
N SER A 141 -8.48 32.08 -54.65
CA SER A 141 -9.75 32.82 -54.69
C SER A 141 -10.58 32.55 -53.44
N TYR A 142 -11.48 33.48 -53.12
CA TYR A 142 -12.45 33.29 -52.05
C TYR A 142 -13.55 32.35 -52.53
N GLN A 143 -13.73 31.23 -51.85
CA GLN A 143 -14.85 30.32 -52.08
C GLN A 143 -15.86 30.45 -50.94
N ALA A 144 -17.14 30.49 -51.29
CA ALA A 144 -18.23 30.47 -50.32
C ALA A 144 -18.30 29.06 -49.71
N VAL A 145 -18.09 28.96 -48.41
CA VAL A 145 -18.04 27.67 -47.67
C VAL A 145 -19.16 27.55 -46.66
N GLY A 146 -19.97 28.58 -46.48
CA GLY A 146 -21.10 28.52 -45.57
C GLY A 146 -21.84 29.83 -45.43
N GLN A 147 -22.85 29.81 -44.58
CA GLN A 147 -23.69 30.95 -44.26
C GLN A 147 -24.05 30.92 -42.78
N TRP A 148 -24.20 32.10 -42.19
CA TRP A 148 -24.72 32.28 -40.86
C TRP A 148 -25.99 33.14 -40.94
N ALA A 149 -27.10 32.56 -40.48
CA ALA A 149 -28.36 33.26 -40.30
C ALA A 149 -29.07 32.59 -39.11
N GLU A 150 -28.88 33.15 -37.92
CA GLU A 150 -29.27 32.59 -36.60
C GLU A 150 -28.55 31.28 -36.22
N ALA A 151 -28.33 30.40 -37.19
CA ALA A 151 -27.54 29.17 -37.07
C ALA A 151 -26.41 29.15 -38.11
N LEU A 152 -25.29 28.54 -37.71
CA LEU A 152 -24.16 28.29 -38.60
C LEU A 152 -24.45 27.12 -39.53
N ARG A 153 -24.32 27.33 -40.83
CA ARG A 153 -24.34 26.28 -41.86
C ARG A 153 -23.03 26.34 -42.61
N LEU A 154 -22.20 25.33 -42.42
CA LEU A 154 -20.90 25.23 -43.06
C LEU A 154 -20.88 23.97 -43.92
N ASP A 155 -20.44 24.11 -45.16
CA ASP A 155 -20.17 22.98 -46.03
C ASP A 155 -18.75 22.48 -45.74
N VAL A 156 -18.67 21.41 -44.96
CA VAL A 156 -17.40 20.84 -44.52
C VAL A 156 -16.63 20.22 -45.70
N GLU A 157 -17.34 19.76 -46.75
CA GLU A 157 -16.71 19.18 -47.93
C GLU A 157 -16.08 20.26 -48.83
N ALA A 158 -16.62 21.48 -48.78
CA ALA A 158 -16.07 22.64 -49.48
C ALA A 158 -14.81 23.22 -48.81
N LEU A 159 -14.51 22.87 -47.55
CA LEU A 159 -13.34 23.38 -46.84
C LEU A 159 -12.04 22.74 -47.33
N GLN A 160 -11.00 23.56 -47.45
CA GLN A 160 -9.65 23.10 -47.78
C GLN A 160 -8.66 23.50 -46.68
N TRP A 161 -7.98 22.51 -46.11
CA TRP A 161 -6.89 22.74 -45.14
C TRP A 161 -5.54 22.53 -45.81
N SER A 162 -4.47 23.06 -45.21
CA SER A 162 -3.12 22.88 -45.72
C SER A 162 -2.67 21.41 -45.57
N GLY A 163 -2.50 20.69 -46.68
CA GLY A 163 -2.12 19.27 -46.73
C GLY A 163 -3.18 18.39 -47.41
N ASP A 164 -2.97 17.07 -47.43
CA ASP A 164 -3.94 16.09 -47.96
C ASP A 164 -5.06 15.73 -46.94
N SER A 165 -5.05 16.34 -45.76
CA SER A 165 -5.99 16.03 -44.69
C SER A 165 -7.29 16.83 -44.80
N ARG A 166 -8.43 16.13 -44.92
CA ARG A 166 -9.78 16.71 -44.74
C ARG A 166 -10.15 16.99 -43.27
N GLU A 167 -9.24 16.69 -42.34
CA GLU A 167 -9.45 16.85 -40.91
C GLU A 167 -9.21 18.29 -40.46
N VAL A 168 -10.09 18.79 -39.60
CA VAL A 168 -9.99 20.13 -39.02
C VAL A 168 -8.77 20.18 -38.07
N PRO A 169 -7.87 21.17 -38.21
CA PRO A 169 -6.71 21.27 -37.34
C PRO A 169 -7.12 21.54 -35.90
N GLU A 170 -6.62 20.72 -34.98
CA GLU A 170 -6.87 20.88 -33.54
C GLU A 170 -5.98 21.98 -32.95
N SER A 171 -6.59 22.92 -32.23
CA SER A 171 -5.88 23.97 -31.48
C SER A 171 -5.90 23.66 -29.98
N GLN A 172 -5.18 22.62 -29.57
CA GLN A 172 -5.09 22.17 -28.17
C GLN A 172 -3.71 22.47 -27.57
N CYS A 173 -3.69 23.03 -26.35
CA CYS A 173 -2.42 23.33 -25.66
C CYS A 173 -1.81 22.08 -25.00
N SER A 174 -2.64 21.17 -24.50
CA SER A 174 -2.21 20.01 -23.75
C SER A 174 -3.09 18.81 -24.09
N LEU A 175 -2.46 17.65 -24.28
CA LEU A 175 -3.18 16.41 -24.55
C LEU A 175 -3.87 15.90 -23.26
N PRO A 176 -4.94 15.11 -23.38
CA PRO A 176 -5.54 14.42 -22.24
C PRO A 176 -4.50 13.56 -21.49
N CYS A 177 -4.52 13.61 -20.15
CA CYS A 177 -3.60 12.82 -19.33
C CYS A 177 -3.95 11.33 -19.36
N GLY A 178 -2.93 10.49 -19.17
CA GLY A 178 -3.10 9.06 -19.09
C GLY A 178 -3.75 8.59 -17.78
N PRO A 179 -4.14 7.31 -17.68
CA PRO A 179 -4.64 6.73 -16.44
C PRO A 179 -3.55 6.74 -15.37
N GLY A 180 -3.90 7.16 -14.15
CA GLY A 180 -2.95 7.29 -13.04
C GLY A 180 -2.20 8.62 -13.01
N GLU A 181 -2.57 9.57 -13.87
CA GLU A 181 -2.01 10.91 -13.92
C GLU A 181 -3.09 11.96 -13.61
N ARG A 182 -2.72 13.01 -12.89
CA ARG A 182 -3.58 14.17 -12.66
C ARG A 182 -3.12 15.39 -13.46
N LYS A 183 -4.08 16.20 -13.88
CA LYS A 183 -3.90 17.51 -14.48
C LYS A 183 -3.41 18.49 -13.43
N LYS A 184 -2.29 19.13 -13.72
CA LYS A 184 -1.79 20.30 -13.00
C LYS A 184 -1.84 21.50 -13.93
N MET A 185 -2.77 22.41 -13.65
CA MET A 185 -2.99 23.60 -14.47
C MET A 185 -1.75 24.50 -14.50
N VAL A 186 -1.42 25.01 -15.68
CA VAL A 186 -0.37 26.01 -15.86
C VAL A 186 -0.89 27.35 -15.34
N LYS A 187 -0.12 27.99 -14.46
CA LYS A 187 -0.52 29.29 -13.87
C LYS A 187 -0.66 30.33 -14.98
N GLY A 188 -1.82 30.97 -15.04
CA GLY A 188 -2.12 32.04 -16.00
C GLY A 188 -2.65 31.57 -17.35
N VAL A 189 -2.75 30.25 -17.62
CA VAL A 189 -3.30 29.75 -18.89
C VAL A 189 -4.32 28.62 -18.62
N PRO A 190 -5.64 28.88 -18.75
CA PRO A 190 -6.68 27.97 -18.28
C PRO A 190 -6.83 26.66 -19.10
N CYS A 191 -6.36 26.63 -20.35
CA CYS A 191 -6.45 25.46 -21.23
C CYS A 191 -5.18 24.61 -21.28
N CYS A 192 -4.14 24.97 -20.53
CA CYS A 192 -2.87 24.27 -20.52
C CYS A 192 -2.65 23.57 -19.18
N TRP A 193 -2.23 22.31 -19.21
CA TRP A 193 -1.92 21.52 -18.02
C TRP A 193 -0.71 20.62 -18.25
N HIS A 194 -0.06 20.23 -17.16
CA HIS A 194 0.91 19.15 -17.13
C HIS A 194 0.27 17.91 -16.51
N CYS A 195 0.58 16.73 -17.07
CA CYS A 195 0.18 15.47 -16.48
C CYS A 195 1.23 15.05 -15.45
N GLU A 196 0.81 14.90 -14.20
CA GLU A 196 1.66 14.45 -13.10
C GLU A 196 1.19 13.07 -12.62
N PRO A 197 2.08 12.06 -12.54
CA PRO A 197 1.70 10.74 -12.07
C PRO A 197 1.34 10.74 -10.59
N CYS A 198 0.33 9.95 -10.21
CA CYS A 198 -0.01 9.67 -8.83
C CYS A 198 1.01 8.67 -8.24
N ASP A 199 2.11 9.17 -7.67
CA ASP A 199 3.19 8.32 -7.17
C ASP A 199 2.91 7.70 -5.76
N GLY A 200 3.63 6.63 -5.44
CA GLY A 200 3.58 5.93 -4.16
C GLY A 200 2.25 5.23 -3.94
N TYR A 201 1.69 5.33 -2.72
CA TYR A 201 0.42 4.71 -2.36
C TYR A 201 -0.80 5.55 -2.75
N ARG A 202 -0.67 6.41 -3.76
CA ARG A 202 -1.75 7.28 -4.22
C ARG A 202 -2.40 6.74 -5.49
N PHE A 203 -3.67 7.05 -5.66
CA PHE A 203 -4.44 6.74 -6.86
C PHE A 203 -5.21 7.97 -7.33
N GLN A 204 -5.53 8.01 -8.61
CA GLN A 204 -6.31 9.04 -9.27
C GLN A 204 -7.78 8.86 -8.90
N VAL A 205 -8.35 9.84 -8.19
CA VAL A 205 -9.79 9.88 -7.89
C VAL A 205 -10.51 10.61 -9.01
N ASP A 206 -10.00 11.78 -9.36
CA ASP A 206 -10.50 12.67 -10.39
C ASP A 206 -9.36 13.13 -11.30
N GLU A 207 -9.69 13.85 -12.37
CA GLU A 207 -8.69 14.40 -13.29
C GLU A 207 -7.69 15.36 -12.62
N PHE A 208 -7.99 15.93 -11.45
CA PHE A 208 -7.15 16.92 -10.78
C PHE A 208 -6.52 16.44 -9.47
N THR A 209 -6.95 15.29 -8.96
CA THR A 209 -6.69 14.91 -7.56
C THR A 209 -6.20 13.47 -7.46
N CYS A 210 -5.07 13.28 -6.77
CA CYS A 210 -4.60 11.97 -6.32
C CYS A 210 -4.80 11.86 -4.81
N GLU A 211 -5.40 10.76 -4.34
CA GLU A 211 -5.58 10.47 -2.91
C GLU A 211 -4.82 9.21 -2.50
N ALA A 212 -4.49 9.08 -1.21
CA ALA A 212 -3.81 7.90 -0.70
C ALA A 212 -4.79 6.73 -0.51
N CYS A 213 -4.38 5.52 -0.89
CA CYS A 213 -5.14 4.31 -0.60
C CYS A 213 -5.23 4.07 0.93
N PRO A 214 -6.33 3.47 1.42
CA PRO A 214 -6.42 2.99 2.79
C PRO A 214 -5.26 2.05 3.16
N GLY A 215 -4.84 2.02 4.43
CA GLY A 215 -3.63 1.26 4.84
C GLY A 215 -3.63 -0.24 4.50
N HIS A 216 -4.81 -0.88 4.47
CA HIS A 216 -4.98 -2.29 4.10
C HIS A 216 -5.00 -2.54 2.57
N MET A 217 -4.87 -1.47 1.78
CA MET A 217 -4.89 -1.50 0.33
C MET A 217 -3.66 -0.84 -0.27
N ARG A 218 -3.40 -1.17 -1.53
CA ARG A 218 -2.34 -0.63 -2.37
C ARG A 218 -2.91 -0.22 -3.72
N PRO A 219 -2.32 0.76 -4.43
CA PRO A 219 -2.81 1.16 -5.74
C PRO A 219 -2.76 0.00 -6.77
N THR A 220 -3.64 0.08 -7.76
CA THR A 220 -3.54 -0.69 -9.00
C THR A 220 -2.30 -0.29 -9.79
N ARG A 221 -1.82 -1.13 -10.72
CA ARG A 221 -0.67 -0.80 -11.59
C ARG A 221 -0.83 0.51 -12.36
N ASN A 222 -2.05 0.85 -12.73
CA ASN A 222 -2.37 2.08 -13.47
C ASN A 222 -2.77 3.22 -12.54
N HIS A 223 -2.64 3.07 -11.21
CA HIS A 223 -3.00 4.07 -10.20
C HIS A 223 -4.41 4.67 -10.37
N THR A 224 -5.37 3.94 -10.94
CA THR A 224 -6.76 4.38 -11.09
C THR A 224 -7.67 3.96 -9.94
N GLY A 225 -7.19 3.10 -9.06
CA GLY A 225 -7.92 2.64 -7.89
C GLY A 225 -7.04 1.93 -6.89
N CYS A 226 -7.67 1.42 -5.83
CA CYS A 226 -7.02 0.64 -4.80
C CYS A 226 -7.44 -0.83 -4.88
N ARG A 227 -6.50 -1.72 -4.56
CA ARG A 227 -6.72 -3.16 -4.45
C ARG A 227 -6.17 -3.69 -3.12
N PRO A 228 -6.70 -4.81 -2.60
CA PRO A 228 -6.21 -5.37 -1.34
C PRO A 228 -4.72 -5.69 -1.38
N THR A 229 -4.00 -5.35 -0.31
CA THR A 229 -2.59 -5.73 -0.14
C THR A 229 -2.52 -7.23 0.15
N PRO A 230 -1.74 -8.00 -0.63
CA PRO A 230 -1.67 -9.44 -0.45
C PRO A 230 -1.05 -9.79 0.90
N VAL A 231 -1.70 -10.71 1.61
CA VAL A 231 -1.28 -11.14 2.94
C VAL A 231 -0.34 -12.33 2.81
N VAL A 232 0.83 -12.21 3.43
CA VAL A 232 1.80 -13.30 3.58
C VAL A 232 1.68 -13.92 4.96
N ARG A 233 1.97 -15.22 5.00
CA ARG A 233 1.99 -16.03 6.21
C ARG A 233 3.23 -16.90 6.19
N LEU A 234 3.69 -17.32 7.36
CA LEU A 234 4.78 -18.29 7.45
C LEU A 234 4.30 -19.63 6.90
N SER A 235 4.82 -20.02 5.75
CA SER A 235 4.52 -21.31 5.13
C SER A 235 5.47 -22.38 5.65
N TRP A 236 4.96 -23.60 5.83
CA TRP A 236 5.75 -24.78 6.22
C TRP A 236 6.92 -25.07 5.25
N SER A 237 6.77 -24.70 3.98
CA SER A 237 7.79 -24.83 2.94
C SER A 237 8.84 -23.72 2.93
N SER A 238 8.70 -22.69 3.78
CA SER A 238 9.68 -21.60 3.83
C SER A 238 11.01 -22.11 4.41
N PRO A 239 12.17 -21.73 3.85
CA PRO A 239 13.47 -22.07 4.41
C PRO A 239 13.60 -21.70 5.90
N TRP A 240 13.00 -20.58 6.29
CA TRP A 240 12.95 -20.10 7.67
C TRP A 240 12.21 -21.05 8.61
N ALA A 241 11.17 -21.73 8.14
CA ALA A 241 10.41 -22.71 8.92
C ALA A 241 11.02 -24.12 8.85
N ALA A 242 11.64 -24.50 7.73
CA ALA A 242 12.14 -25.85 7.49
C ALA A 242 13.21 -26.29 8.52
N ALA A 243 14.18 -25.43 8.83
CA ALA A 243 15.26 -25.73 9.77
C ALA A 243 14.76 -26.02 11.21
N PRO A 244 13.96 -25.15 11.86
CA PRO A 244 13.43 -25.44 13.20
C PRO A 244 12.49 -26.65 13.22
N LEU A 245 11.70 -26.87 12.17
CA LEU A 245 10.84 -28.06 12.07
C LEU A 245 11.65 -29.36 12.01
N LEU A 246 12.71 -29.41 11.20
CA LEU A 246 13.59 -30.57 11.15
C LEU A 246 14.18 -30.89 12.53
N LEU A 247 14.69 -29.87 13.22
CA LEU A 247 15.25 -30.01 14.57
C LEU A 247 14.18 -30.51 15.56
N ALA A 248 12.96 -30.01 15.46
CA ALA A 248 11.84 -30.45 16.30
C ALA A 248 11.41 -31.90 16.02
N VAL A 249 11.35 -32.32 14.75
CA VAL A 249 11.05 -33.73 14.38
C VAL A 249 12.11 -34.67 14.95
N LEU A 250 13.39 -34.37 14.73
CA LEU A 250 14.50 -35.17 15.28
C LEU A 250 14.45 -35.21 16.81
N GLY A 251 14.17 -34.07 17.44
CA GLY A 251 14.03 -33.94 18.89
C GLY A 251 12.86 -34.76 19.45
N ILE A 252 11.70 -34.74 18.79
CA ILE A 252 10.55 -35.57 19.16
C ILE A 252 10.90 -37.04 19.07
N MET A 253 11.47 -37.50 17.95
CA MET A 253 11.86 -38.90 17.77
C MET A 253 12.87 -39.36 18.83
N ALA A 254 13.86 -38.53 19.14
CA ALA A 254 14.85 -38.82 20.17
C ALA A 254 14.18 -38.87 21.56
N THR A 255 13.30 -37.91 21.88
CA THR A 255 12.58 -37.87 23.16
C THR A 255 11.67 -39.08 23.34
N THR A 256 10.91 -39.47 22.31
CA THR A 256 10.05 -40.66 22.35
C THR A 256 10.87 -41.93 22.51
N THR A 257 12.05 -42.02 21.88
CA THR A 257 12.96 -43.18 22.04
C THR A 257 13.48 -43.28 23.48
N VAL A 258 13.86 -42.15 24.08
CA VAL A 258 14.29 -42.10 25.49
C VAL A 258 13.14 -42.48 26.43
N VAL A 259 11.95 -41.92 26.23
CA VAL A 259 10.75 -42.27 27.01
C VAL A 259 10.43 -43.75 26.89
N ALA A 260 10.39 -44.31 25.68
CA ALA A 260 10.10 -45.72 25.46
C ALA A 260 11.13 -46.63 26.15
N THR A 261 12.42 -46.26 26.08
CA THR A 261 13.51 -46.99 26.75
C THR A 261 13.35 -46.96 28.27
N PHE A 262 13.03 -45.79 28.84
CA PHE A 262 12.82 -45.61 30.29
C PHE A 262 11.58 -46.36 30.79
N VAL A 263 10.48 -46.35 30.01
CA VAL A 263 9.26 -47.10 30.35
C VAL A 263 9.50 -48.60 30.28
N ARG A 264 10.19 -49.09 29.25
CA ARG A 264 10.50 -50.53 29.11
C ARG A 264 11.44 -51.04 30.20
N HIS A 265 12.38 -50.19 30.65
CA HIS A 265 13.39 -50.52 31.66
C HIS A 265 13.12 -49.80 33.00
N ASN A 266 11.86 -49.59 33.35
CA ASN A 266 11.44 -48.73 34.47
C ASN A 266 11.91 -49.19 35.85
N ASP A 267 12.20 -50.48 36.01
CA ASP A 267 12.68 -51.07 37.27
C ASP A 267 14.20 -51.18 37.36
N THR A 268 14.92 -50.75 36.32
CA THR A 268 16.38 -50.76 36.35
C THR A 268 16.94 -49.77 37.37
N PRO A 269 18.03 -50.11 38.08
CA PRO A 269 18.61 -49.26 39.12
C PRO A 269 19.03 -47.89 38.61
N ILE A 270 19.44 -47.77 37.34
CA ILE A 270 19.79 -46.48 36.71
C ILE A 270 18.58 -45.56 36.62
N VAL A 271 17.44 -46.05 36.13
CA VAL A 271 16.20 -45.28 35.99
C VAL A 271 15.64 -44.90 37.37
N ARG A 272 15.68 -45.83 38.33
CA ARG A 272 15.29 -45.57 39.72
C ARG A 272 16.16 -44.51 40.41
N ALA A 273 17.48 -44.57 40.24
CA ALA A 273 18.41 -43.61 40.86
C ALA A 273 18.24 -42.18 40.32
N SER A 274 17.91 -42.04 39.03
CA SER A 274 17.63 -40.75 38.38
C SER A 274 16.37 -40.04 38.94
N GLY A 275 15.52 -40.74 39.71
CA GLY A 275 14.22 -40.23 40.14
C GLY A 275 13.19 -40.33 39.02
N ARG A 276 12.49 -41.47 38.95
CA ARG A 276 11.59 -41.86 37.86
C ARG A 276 10.56 -40.78 37.53
N GLU A 277 9.80 -40.37 38.54
CA GLU A 277 8.71 -39.40 38.39
C GLU A 277 9.19 -38.06 37.81
N LEU A 278 10.21 -37.45 38.42
CA LEU A 278 10.79 -36.19 37.92
C LEU A 278 11.40 -36.34 36.52
N SER A 279 11.96 -37.52 36.21
CA SER A 279 12.54 -37.77 34.90
C SER A 279 11.47 -37.82 33.81
N TYR A 280 10.28 -38.39 34.08
CA TYR A 280 9.15 -38.35 33.16
C TYR A 280 8.55 -36.94 33.02
N VAL A 281 8.46 -36.18 34.11
CA VAL A 281 8.01 -34.78 34.06
C VAL A 281 8.94 -33.93 33.19
N LEU A 282 10.26 -34.06 33.38
CA LEU A 282 11.25 -33.36 32.58
C LEU A 282 11.19 -33.76 31.09
N LEU A 283 11.06 -35.06 30.78
CA LEU A 283 10.90 -35.54 29.39
C LEU A 283 9.60 -35.04 28.75
N THR A 284 8.52 -34.93 29.52
CA THR A 284 7.25 -34.34 29.06
C THR A 284 7.42 -32.86 28.73
N GLY A 285 8.13 -32.11 29.58
CA GLY A 285 8.49 -30.71 29.29
C GLY A 285 9.32 -30.56 28.02
N ILE A 286 10.35 -31.40 27.85
CA ILE A 286 11.19 -31.44 26.64
C ILE A 286 10.35 -31.74 25.39
N PHE A 287 9.45 -32.73 25.47
CA PHE A 287 8.54 -33.05 24.38
C PHE A 287 7.65 -31.85 24.00
N LEU A 288 7.06 -31.18 24.99
CA LEU A 288 6.24 -29.98 24.76
C LEU A 288 7.05 -28.83 24.12
N ILE A 289 8.34 -28.69 24.47
CA ILE A 289 9.22 -27.69 23.85
C ILE A 289 9.42 -27.98 22.35
N TYR A 290 9.52 -29.23 21.92
CA TYR A 290 9.59 -29.51 20.48
C TYR A 290 8.24 -29.35 19.78
N VAL A 291 7.13 -29.68 20.46
CA VAL A 291 5.77 -29.50 19.90
C VAL A 291 5.43 -28.02 19.67
N ILE A 292 5.88 -27.10 20.54
CA ILE A 292 5.61 -25.66 20.35
C ILE A 292 6.15 -25.11 19.03
N THR A 293 7.22 -25.72 18.46
CA THR A 293 7.78 -25.32 17.18
C THR A 293 6.75 -25.45 16.05
N PHE A 294 5.96 -26.52 16.04
CA PHE A 294 4.88 -26.71 15.07
C PHE A 294 3.76 -25.68 15.27
N LEU A 295 3.41 -25.39 16.53
CA LEU A 295 2.39 -24.38 16.83
C LEU A 295 2.84 -22.99 16.40
N MET A 296 4.12 -22.65 16.54
CA MET A 296 4.70 -21.37 16.09
C MET A 296 4.73 -21.21 14.57
N VAL A 297 4.86 -22.30 13.82
CA VAL A 297 4.80 -22.28 12.34
C VAL A 297 3.36 -22.37 11.80
N ALA A 298 2.43 -22.95 12.58
CA ALA A 298 1.04 -23.12 12.17
C ALA A 298 0.37 -21.80 11.74
N GLU A 299 -0.71 -21.91 10.98
CA GLU A 299 -1.42 -20.72 10.55
C GLU A 299 -2.04 -19.97 11.74
N PRO A 300 -1.80 -18.66 11.90
CA PRO A 300 -2.35 -17.90 13.01
C PRO A 300 -3.88 -17.82 12.94
N GLY A 301 -4.53 -18.30 13.99
CA GLY A 301 -5.95 -18.12 14.25
C GLY A 301 -6.19 -18.05 15.76
N ALA A 302 -7.39 -17.71 16.21
CA ALA A 302 -7.66 -17.50 17.64
C ALA A 302 -7.22 -18.69 18.53
N ALA A 303 -7.53 -19.92 18.13
CA ALA A 303 -7.14 -21.12 18.85
C ALA A 303 -5.62 -21.37 18.83
N VAL A 304 -4.95 -21.11 17.69
CA VAL A 304 -3.50 -21.26 17.56
C VAL A 304 -2.78 -20.20 18.39
N CYS A 305 -3.28 -18.96 18.41
CA CYS A 305 -2.73 -17.89 19.24
C CYS A 305 -2.91 -18.17 20.74
N ALA A 306 -4.06 -18.72 21.14
CA ALA A 306 -4.31 -19.15 22.51
C ALA A 306 -3.31 -20.25 22.94
N THR A 307 -3.17 -21.29 22.11
CA THR A 307 -2.28 -22.42 22.38
C THR A 307 -0.81 -22.02 22.35
N ARG A 308 -0.39 -21.12 21.45
CA ARG A 308 0.96 -20.53 21.46
C ARG A 308 1.26 -19.88 22.81
N ARG A 309 0.38 -19.00 23.29
CA ARG A 309 0.55 -18.31 24.57
C ARG A 309 0.65 -19.29 25.73
N LEU A 310 -0.21 -20.32 25.76
CA LEU A 310 -0.23 -21.34 26.79
C LEU A 310 1.04 -22.20 26.81
N PHE A 311 1.42 -22.75 25.66
CA PHE A 311 2.47 -23.77 25.59
C PHE A 311 3.89 -23.19 25.49
N LEU A 312 4.06 -21.94 25.05
CA LEU A 312 5.38 -21.29 24.93
C LEU A 312 6.16 -21.26 26.25
N GLY A 313 5.49 -20.87 27.34
CA GLY A 313 6.08 -20.87 28.68
C GLY A 313 5.95 -22.21 29.40
N LEU A 314 4.92 -23.02 29.09
CA LEU A 314 4.63 -24.25 29.84
C LEU A 314 5.73 -25.31 29.70
N GLY A 315 6.19 -25.60 28.48
CA GLY A 315 7.22 -26.64 28.27
C GLY A 315 8.54 -26.29 28.96
N THR A 316 8.97 -25.03 28.87
CA THR A 316 10.21 -24.52 29.49
C THR A 316 10.09 -24.45 31.01
N SER A 317 8.99 -23.92 31.55
CA SER A 317 8.75 -23.84 32.99
C SER A 317 8.65 -25.22 33.64
N LEU A 318 7.98 -26.20 32.99
CA LEU A 318 7.90 -27.58 33.48
C LEU A 318 9.29 -28.24 33.53
N SER A 319 10.07 -28.07 32.46
CA SER A 319 11.44 -28.61 32.36
C SER A 319 12.36 -28.01 33.41
N TYR A 320 12.42 -26.68 33.52
CA TYR A 320 13.30 -26.02 34.49
C TYR A 320 12.82 -26.20 35.93
N SER A 321 11.51 -26.31 36.19
CA SER A 321 10.98 -26.64 37.53
C SER A 321 11.39 -28.04 37.97
N ALA A 322 11.33 -29.03 37.07
CA ALA A 322 11.76 -30.39 37.36
C ALA A 322 13.28 -30.46 37.61
N LEU A 323 14.06 -29.77 36.77
CA LEU A 323 15.52 -29.72 36.89
C LEU A 323 15.97 -28.97 38.16
N LEU A 324 15.30 -27.87 38.50
CA LEU A 324 15.52 -27.13 39.74
C LEU A 324 15.20 -28.00 40.96
N THR A 325 14.06 -28.68 40.98
CA THR A 325 13.67 -29.58 42.07
C THR A 325 14.69 -30.72 42.23
N LYS A 326 15.15 -31.30 41.12
CA LYS A 326 16.17 -32.34 41.10
C LYS A 326 17.53 -31.84 41.63
N THR A 327 17.95 -30.64 41.22
CA THR A 327 19.22 -30.02 41.64
C THR A 327 19.17 -29.59 43.11
N ASN A 328 18.05 -29.01 43.54
CA ASN A 328 17.82 -28.61 44.92
C ASN A 328 17.84 -29.82 45.86
N ARG A 329 17.22 -30.95 45.45
CA ARG A 329 17.29 -32.21 46.19
C ARG A 329 18.74 -32.66 46.40
N ILE A 330 19.55 -32.69 45.33
CA ILE A 330 20.96 -33.08 45.41
C ILE A 330 21.68 -32.15 46.38
N TYR A 331 21.56 -30.83 46.22
CA TYR A 331 22.17 -29.85 47.11
C TYR A 331 21.80 -30.08 48.59
N ARG A 332 20.51 -30.28 48.90
CA ARG A 332 20.04 -30.48 50.29
C ARG A 332 20.57 -31.76 50.92
N ILE A 333 20.65 -32.86 50.15
CA ILE A 333 21.20 -34.13 50.63
C ILE A 333 22.67 -33.96 51.02
N PHE A 334 23.48 -33.31 50.19
CA PHE A 334 24.90 -33.13 50.47
C PHE A 334 25.18 -32.09 51.54
N GLU A 335 24.45 -30.97 51.54
CA GLU A 335 24.66 -29.90 52.52
C GLU A 335 24.20 -30.33 53.92
N GLN A 336 23.07 -31.04 54.04
CA GLN A 336 22.64 -31.61 55.31
C GLN A 336 23.53 -32.78 55.72
N GLY A 337 24.01 -33.60 54.78
CA GLY A 337 24.94 -34.69 55.03
C GLY A 337 26.28 -34.25 55.64
N LYS A 338 26.70 -32.99 55.46
CA LYS A 338 27.85 -32.39 56.17
C LYS A 338 27.58 -32.11 57.64
N ARG A 339 26.32 -31.91 58.03
CA ARG A 339 25.91 -31.46 59.38
C ARG A 339 25.20 -32.55 60.19
N SER A 340 24.51 -33.49 59.54
CA SER A 340 23.69 -34.53 60.18
C SER A 340 23.54 -35.76 59.30
N VAL A 341 23.34 -36.93 59.92
CA VAL A 341 23.04 -38.20 59.24
C VAL A 341 21.53 -38.34 58.95
N THR A 342 20.70 -37.43 59.47
CA THR A 342 19.25 -37.43 59.23
C THR A 342 18.90 -36.93 57.83
N PRO A 343 17.98 -37.61 57.11
CA PRO A 343 17.58 -37.18 55.78
C PRO A 343 16.81 -35.85 55.83
N PRO A 344 17.07 -34.90 54.91
CA PRO A 344 16.27 -33.69 54.78
C PRO A 344 14.77 -33.98 54.61
N PRO A 345 13.86 -33.13 55.12
CA PRO A 345 12.44 -33.22 54.79
C PRO A 345 12.21 -33.02 53.28
N PHE A 346 11.08 -33.46 52.70
CA PHE A 346 10.77 -33.29 51.25
C PHE A 346 11.67 -34.04 50.25
N ILE A 347 12.20 -35.21 50.63
CA ILE A 347 12.93 -36.11 49.70
C ILE A 347 11.99 -37.09 48.99
N SER A 348 10.76 -37.27 49.46
CA SER A 348 9.80 -38.20 48.85
C SER A 348 9.50 -37.83 47.38
N PRO A 349 9.32 -38.82 46.47
CA PRO A 349 8.86 -38.57 45.10
C PRO A 349 7.57 -37.73 45.04
N THR A 350 6.64 -37.96 45.96
CA THR A 350 5.38 -37.19 46.04
C THR A 350 5.65 -35.71 46.35
N SER A 351 6.50 -35.41 47.32
CA SER A 351 6.87 -34.03 47.63
C SER A 351 7.63 -33.34 46.50
N GLN A 352 8.44 -34.09 45.72
CA GLN A 352 9.15 -33.55 44.55
C GLN A 352 8.19 -33.17 43.42
N LEU A 353 7.19 -34.01 43.16
CA LEU A 353 6.14 -33.70 42.18
C LEU A 353 5.34 -32.48 42.61
N VAL A 354 4.93 -32.41 43.88
CA VAL A 354 4.21 -31.24 44.42
C VAL A 354 5.04 -29.96 44.23
N ILE A 355 6.33 -29.95 44.60
CA ILE A 355 7.18 -28.76 44.40
C ILE A 355 7.26 -28.38 42.90
N THR A 356 7.45 -29.37 42.02
CA THR A 356 7.58 -29.14 40.58
C THR A 356 6.31 -28.57 39.97
N PHE A 357 5.15 -29.14 40.31
CA PHE A 357 3.86 -28.65 39.83
C PHE A 357 3.47 -27.32 40.47
N SER A 358 3.82 -27.07 41.73
CA SER A 358 3.63 -25.76 42.36
C SER A 358 4.42 -24.67 41.65
N LEU A 359 5.71 -24.89 41.34
CA LEU A 359 6.51 -23.95 40.56
C LEU A 359 5.92 -23.74 39.15
N THR A 360 5.56 -24.83 38.46
CA THR A 360 4.95 -24.74 37.12
C THR A 360 3.59 -24.03 37.14
N SER A 361 2.81 -24.18 38.23
CA SER A 361 1.49 -23.56 38.37
C SER A 361 1.55 -22.04 38.36
N VAL A 362 2.66 -21.43 38.83
CA VAL A 362 2.86 -19.98 38.77
C VAL A 362 2.84 -19.49 37.32
N GLN A 363 3.50 -20.21 36.41
CA GLN A 363 3.45 -19.91 34.97
C GLN A 363 2.03 -20.07 34.41
N VAL A 364 1.37 -21.18 34.74
CA VAL A 364 0.04 -21.50 34.20
C VAL A 364 -0.98 -20.46 34.65
N VAL A 365 -1.03 -20.12 35.94
CA VAL A 365 -1.93 -19.11 36.49
C VAL A 365 -1.66 -17.75 35.86
N GLY A 366 -0.39 -17.36 35.72
CA GLY A 366 -0.02 -16.10 35.07
C GLY A 366 -0.51 -16.01 33.61
N VAL A 367 -0.31 -17.08 32.83
CA VAL A 367 -0.75 -17.11 31.42
C VAL A 367 -2.27 -17.19 31.29
N LEU A 368 -2.97 -17.94 32.16
CA LEU A 368 -4.43 -18.01 32.16
C LEU A 368 -5.06 -16.67 32.55
N ALA A 369 -4.52 -15.99 33.56
CA ALA A 369 -4.95 -14.64 33.93
C ALA A 369 -4.73 -13.66 32.77
N TRP A 370 -3.59 -13.76 32.06
CA TRP A 370 -3.30 -12.95 30.89
C TRP A 370 -4.25 -13.23 29.71
N LEU A 371 -4.56 -14.51 29.44
CA LEU A 371 -5.52 -14.91 28.42
C LEU A 371 -6.94 -14.39 28.73
N GLY A 372 -7.32 -14.33 30.01
CA GLY A 372 -8.59 -13.75 30.44
C GLY A 372 -8.63 -12.23 30.30
N ALA A 373 -7.53 -11.54 30.59
CA ALA A 373 -7.43 -10.09 30.47
C ALA A 373 -7.36 -9.63 28.99
N GLN A 374 -6.66 -10.38 28.14
CA GLN A 374 -6.50 -10.08 26.72
C GLN A 374 -6.78 -11.32 25.86
N PRO A 375 -7.97 -11.42 25.25
CA PRO A 375 -8.35 -12.58 24.45
C PRO A 375 -7.41 -12.73 23.23
N PRO A 376 -6.98 -13.96 22.92
CA PRO A 376 -6.07 -14.22 21.81
C PRO A 376 -6.81 -14.05 20.48
N HIS A 377 -6.33 -13.11 19.65
CA HIS A 377 -6.82 -12.92 18.30
C HIS A 377 -5.65 -12.80 17.31
N SER A 378 -5.94 -13.08 16.04
CA SER A 378 -5.01 -12.86 14.93
C SER A 378 -5.25 -11.49 14.32
N VAL A 379 -4.17 -10.79 13.98
CA VAL A 379 -4.21 -9.47 13.34
C VAL A 379 -3.35 -9.50 12.09
N ILE A 380 -3.73 -8.71 11.08
CA ILE A 380 -2.93 -8.49 9.88
C ILE A 380 -2.24 -7.14 10.05
N ASP A 381 -0.92 -7.16 10.06
CA ASP A 381 -0.11 -5.96 10.14
C ASP A 381 0.35 -5.55 8.73
N TYR A 382 -0.12 -4.40 8.27
CA TYR A 382 0.19 -3.86 6.95
C TYR A 382 1.35 -2.86 6.96
N GLU A 383 1.82 -2.45 8.14
CA GLU A 383 2.91 -1.46 8.28
C GLU A 383 4.28 -2.15 8.33
N GLU A 384 4.36 -3.33 8.95
CA GLU A 384 5.61 -4.05 9.15
C GLU A 384 6.33 -4.43 7.83
N GLN A 385 5.58 -4.65 6.75
CA GLN A 385 6.11 -4.93 5.40
C GLN A 385 5.65 -3.92 4.34
N ARG A 386 5.47 -2.67 4.76
CA ARG A 386 5.15 -1.56 3.86
C ARG A 386 6.43 -1.04 3.19
N THR A 387 6.68 -1.49 1.97
CA THR A 387 7.82 -1.03 1.14
C THR A 387 7.52 0.30 0.47
N VAL A 388 8.57 1.01 0.01
CA VAL A 388 8.41 2.23 -0.82
C VAL A 388 7.68 1.90 -2.12
N ASP A 389 8.02 0.76 -2.74
CA ASP A 389 7.31 0.23 -3.90
C ASP A 389 5.98 -0.43 -3.47
N PRO A 390 4.80 0.08 -3.90
CA PRO A 390 3.52 -0.52 -3.58
C PRO A 390 3.32 -1.91 -4.17
N GLU A 391 4.04 -2.30 -5.23
CA GLU A 391 3.93 -3.65 -5.80
C GLU A 391 4.51 -4.72 -4.88
N GLN A 392 5.49 -4.35 -4.06
CA GLN A 392 6.15 -5.25 -3.11
C GLN A 392 5.49 -5.26 -1.73
N ALA A 393 4.55 -4.36 -1.47
CA ALA A 393 3.85 -4.26 -0.20
C ALA A 393 3.11 -5.56 0.14
N ARG A 394 3.34 -6.07 1.36
CA ARG A 394 2.66 -7.26 1.90
C ARG A 394 2.08 -6.95 3.27
N GLY A 395 0.92 -7.53 3.58
CA GLY A 395 0.43 -7.58 4.96
C GLY A 395 0.90 -8.88 5.62
N VAL A 396 1.27 -8.87 6.90
CA VAL A 396 1.69 -10.08 7.60
C VAL A 396 0.62 -10.53 8.59
N LEU A 397 0.15 -11.77 8.43
CA LEU A 397 -0.77 -12.39 9.38
C LEU A 397 0.02 -12.89 10.59
N LYS A 398 -0.27 -12.34 11.78
CA LYS A 398 0.36 -12.74 13.05
C LYS A 398 -0.67 -12.82 14.18
N CYS A 399 -0.26 -13.40 15.30
CA CYS A 399 -1.03 -13.28 16.54
C CYS A 399 -0.80 -11.88 17.11
N ASP A 400 -1.85 -11.23 17.63
CA ASP A 400 -1.69 -9.96 18.35
C ASP A 400 -0.96 -10.23 19.67
N MET A 401 0.36 -10.17 19.64
CA MET A 401 1.22 -10.48 20.77
C MET A 401 2.36 -9.49 20.76
N SER A 402 2.36 -8.58 21.72
CA SER A 402 3.43 -7.60 21.86
C SER A 402 4.76 -8.27 22.22
N ASP A 403 5.87 -7.65 21.86
CA ASP A 403 7.22 -8.12 22.22
C ASP A 403 7.34 -8.28 23.75
N LEU A 404 6.71 -7.39 24.53
CA LEU A 404 6.61 -7.48 25.98
C LEU A 404 5.83 -8.72 26.45
N SER A 405 4.76 -9.10 25.76
CA SER A 405 3.98 -10.31 26.09
C SER A 405 4.80 -11.58 25.85
N LEU A 406 5.61 -11.60 24.78
CA LEU A 406 6.50 -12.72 24.47
C LEU A 406 7.61 -12.86 25.52
N ILE A 407 8.23 -11.74 25.92
CA ILE A 407 9.20 -11.71 27.02
C ILE A 407 8.54 -12.11 28.34
N GLY A 408 7.34 -11.63 28.62
CA GLY A 408 6.57 -11.98 29.82
C GLY A 408 6.29 -13.48 29.92
N CYS A 409 5.91 -14.12 28.80
CA CYS A 409 5.69 -15.57 28.74
C CYS A 409 6.95 -16.39 29.06
N LEU A 410 8.13 -15.88 28.71
CA LEU A 410 9.41 -16.56 28.92
C LEU A 410 10.14 -16.11 30.20
N GLY A 411 9.78 -14.96 30.77
CA GLY A 411 10.51 -14.31 31.85
C GLY A 411 10.60 -15.18 33.11
N TYR A 412 9.50 -15.84 33.49
CA TYR A 412 9.53 -16.76 34.63
C TYR A 412 10.34 -18.03 34.32
N SER A 413 10.27 -18.56 33.10
CA SER A 413 11.14 -19.67 32.67
C SER A 413 12.63 -19.30 32.72
N LEU A 414 12.99 -18.07 32.35
CA LEU A 414 14.35 -17.54 32.46
C LEU A 414 14.77 -17.38 33.93
N LEU A 415 13.87 -16.92 34.81
CA LEU A 415 14.12 -16.84 36.25
C LEU A 415 14.37 -18.23 36.85
N LEU A 416 13.56 -19.23 36.48
CA LEU A 416 13.75 -20.63 36.88
C LEU A 416 15.09 -21.18 36.39
N MET A 417 15.46 -20.88 35.13
CA MET A 417 16.75 -21.26 34.57
C MET A 417 17.91 -20.66 35.39
N VAL A 418 17.92 -19.35 35.63
CA VAL A 418 18.97 -18.68 36.41
C VAL A 418 19.05 -19.26 37.83
N THR A 419 17.90 -19.45 38.48
CA THR A 419 17.83 -20.06 39.82
C THR A 419 18.41 -21.47 39.81
N CYS A 420 18.05 -22.28 38.82
CA CYS A 420 18.59 -23.63 38.65
C CYS A 420 20.11 -23.62 38.42
N THR A 421 20.64 -22.64 37.68
CA THR A 421 22.08 -22.46 37.47
C THR A 421 22.81 -22.14 38.78
N VAL A 422 22.25 -21.28 39.63
CA VAL A 422 22.80 -20.97 40.96
C VAL A 422 22.88 -22.22 41.84
N TYR A 423 21.80 -23.01 41.89
CA TYR A 423 21.81 -24.27 42.64
C TYR A 423 22.75 -25.32 42.03
N ALA A 424 22.89 -25.38 40.71
CA ALA A 424 23.83 -26.26 40.04
C ALA A 424 25.28 -25.91 40.40
N ILE A 425 25.62 -24.62 40.50
CA ILE A 425 26.94 -24.17 40.98
C ILE A 425 27.16 -24.62 42.42
N LYS A 426 26.17 -24.44 43.32
CA LYS A 426 26.26 -24.91 44.71
C LYS A 426 26.41 -26.43 44.82
N ALA A 427 25.88 -27.19 43.85
CA ALA A 427 25.97 -28.65 43.80
C ALA A 427 27.27 -29.17 43.15
N ARG A 428 28.22 -28.31 42.72
CA ARG A 428 29.49 -28.75 42.10
C ARG A 428 30.41 -29.54 43.04
N GLY A 429 30.34 -29.30 44.35
CA GLY A 429 31.16 -29.97 45.36
C GLY A 429 30.74 -31.41 45.68
N VAL A 430 29.80 -31.97 44.91
CA VAL A 430 29.32 -33.34 45.08
C VAL A 430 30.35 -34.34 44.56
N PRO A 431 30.82 -35.31 45.37
CA PRO A 431 31.81 -36.30 44.93
C PRO A 431 31.32 -37.12 43.74
N GLU A 432 32.24 -37.46 42.83
CA GLU A 432 31.98 -38.11 41.54
C GLU A 432 31.25 -39.46 41.64
N THR A 433 31.23 -40.08 42.82
CA THR A 433 30.44 -41.29 43.07
C THR A 433 28.93 -41.08 42.87
N PHE A 434 28.45 -39.84 42.94
CA PHE A 434 27.11 -39.42 42.51
C PHE A 434 27.20 -38.65 41.18
N ASN A 435 27.52 -39.39 40.12
CA ASN A 435 27.78 -38.95 38.73
C ASN A 435 26.69 -38.12 38.02
N GLU A 436 25.62 -37.71 38.71
CA GLU A 436 24.50 -36.99 38.12
C GLU A 436 24.62 -35.46 38.23
N ALA A 437 25.41 -34.92 39.16
CA ALA A 437 25.51 -33.47 39.38
C ALA A 437 26.28 -32.72 38.26
N LYS A 438 27.36 -33.31 37.73
CA LYS A 438 28.14 -32.72 36.61
C LYS A 438 27.31 -32.51 35.33
N PRO A 439 26.62 -33.53 34.77
CA PRO A 439 25.82 -33.35 33.55
C PRO A 439 24.67 -32.35 33.74
N ILE A 440 24.08 -32.26 34.94
CA ILE A 440 23.10 -31.22 35.28
C ILE A 440 23.74 -29.82 35.19
N GLY A 441 24.92 -29.63 35.79
CA GLY A 441 25.65 -28.37 35.69
C GLY A 441 25.94 -27.97 34.25
N PHE A 442 26.49 -28.89 33.45
CA PHE A 442 26.77 -28.63 32.03
C PHE A 442 25.51 -28.25 31.24
N THR A 443 24.40 -28.97 31.46
CA THR A 443 23.10 -28.65 30.86
C THR A 443 22.71 -27.20 31.16
N MET A 444 22.75 -26.81 32.45
CA MET A 444 22.39 -25.46 32.86
C MET A 444 23.30 -24.39 32.24
N TYR A 445 24.62 -24.57 32.25
CA TYR A 445 25.54 -23.58 31.68
C TYR A 445 25.34 -23.39 30.18
N THR A 446 25.21 -24.49 29.43
CA THR A 446 24.98 -24.41 27.99
C THR A 446 23.62 -23.79 27.66
N THR A 447 22.56 -24.12 28.40
CA THR A 447 21.25 -23.45 28.20
C THR A 447 21.30 -21.96 28.49
N CYS A 448 22.03 -21.51 29.53
CA CYS A 448 22.22 -20.08 29.78
C CYS A 448 22.92 -19.37 28.63
N ILE A 449 23.96 -19.98 28.03
CA ILE A 449 24.66 -19.38 26.88
C ILE A 449 23.72 -19.23 25.68
N ILE A 450 22.89 -20.24 25.39
CA ILE A 450 21.91 -20.18 24.31
C ILE A 450 20.92 -19.02 24.52
N TRP A 451 20.41 -18.86 25.75
CA TRP A 451 19.48 -17.77 26.06
C TRP A 451 20.15 -16.39 26.08
N LEU A 452 21.40 -16.28 26.54
CA LEU A 452 22.17 -15.05 26.46
C LEU A 452 22.44 -14.62 25.01
N ALA A 453 22.60 -15.56 24.08
CA ALA A 453 22.72 -15.27 22.65
C ALA A 453 21.37 -14.90 22.01
N PHE A 454 20.27 -15.53 22.45
CA PHE A 454 18.93 -15.26 21.92
C PHE A 454 18.47 -13.81 22.16
N VAL A 455 18.64 -13.29 23.38
CA VAL A 455 18.14 -11.96 23.76
C VAL A 455 18.61 -10.83 22.82
N PRO A 456 19.91 -10.65 22.54
CA PRO A 456 20.36 -9.59 21.63
C PRO A 456 19.91 -9.82 20.18
N ILE A 457 19.81 -11.07 19.73
CA ILE A 457 19.32 -11.38 18.36
C ILE A 457 17.84 -11.00 18.22
N PHE A 458 17.02 -11.29 19.23
CA PHE A 458 15.59 -11.00 19.24
C PHE A 458 15.30 -9.50 19.15
N PHE A 459 16.04 -8.68 19.91
CA PHE A 459 15.87 -7.22 19.89
C PHE A 459 16.60 -6.54 18.73
N GLY A 460 17.77 -7.02 18.32
CA GLY A 460 18.54 -6.46 17.21
C GLY A 460 17.83 -6.59 15.86
N THR A 461 16.90 -7.54 15.73
CA THR A 461 16.12 -7.79 14.51
C THR A 461 14.76 -7.09 14.52
N ALA A 462 14.45 -6.31 15.56
CA ALA A 462 13.17 -5.61 15.68
C ALA A 462 12.94 -4.53 14.62
N GLN A 463 13.97 -4.10 13.89
CA GLN A 463 13.89 -3.08 12.83
C GLN A 463 13.96 -3.65 11.41
N SER A 464 14.12 -4.97 11.22
CA SER A 464 14.25 -5.55 9.87
C SER A 464 12.87 -5.85 9.25
N ALA A 465 12.76 -5.74 7.92
CA ALA A 465 11.55 -6.09 7.16
C ALA A 465 11.17 -7.58 7.25
N GLU A 466 12.08 -8.40 7.77
CA GLU A 466 11.91 -9.84 8.00
C GLU A 466 11.76 -10.18 9.50
N LYS A 467 11.44 -9.19 10.35
CA LYS A 467 11.32 -9.32 11.82
C LYS A 467 10.61 -10.61 12.24
N ILE A 468 9.40 -10.86 11.71
CA ILE A 468 8.59 -12.04 12.07
C ILE A 468 9.30 -13.37 11.76
N TYR A 469 9.93 -13.48 10.58
CA TYR A 469 10.64 -14.69 10.17
C TYR A 469 11.82 -14.95 11.09
N ILE A 470 12.63 -13.92 11.34
CA ILE A 470 13.86 -14.05 12.13
C ILE A 470 13.51 -14.30 13.60
N GLN A 471 12.58 -13.54 14.20
CA GLN A 471 12.20 -13.71 15.60
C GLN A 471 11.57 -15.08 15.88
N THR A 472 10.66 -15.55 15.02
CA THR A 472 10.01 -16.86 15.19
C THR A 472 11.03 -17.99 15.03
N THR A 473 11.90 -17.92 14.02
CA THR A 473 12.93 -18.93 13.76
C THR A 473 13.94 -18.98 14.90
N THR A 474 14.47 -17.84 15.31
CA THR A 474 15.48 -17.78 16.39
C THR A 474 14.91 -18.25 17.72
N LEU A 475 13.68 -17.86 18.07
CA LEU A 475 13.01 -18.35 19.28
C LEU A 475 12.84 -19.88 19.26
N THR A 476 12.30 -20.44 18.18
CA THR A 476 12.06 -21.90 18.07
C THR A 476 13.35 -22.71 18.01
N VAL A 477 14.39 -22.20 17.36
CA VAL A 477 15.73 -22.81 17.34
C VAL A 477 16.34 -22.77 18.74
N SER A 478 16.33 -21.63 19.44
CA SER A 478 16.87 -21.51 20.81
C SER A 478 16.17 -22.43 21.80
N LEU A 479 14.84 -22.55 21.71
CA LEU A 479 14.04 -23.48 22.50
C LEU A 479 14.42 -24.94 22.21
N SER A 480 14.47 -25.30 20.93
CA SER A 480 14.83 -26.66 20.49
C SER A 480 16.25 -27.03 20.87
N LEU A 481 17.21 -26.11 20.76
CA LEU A 481 18.60 -26.31 21.20
C LEU A 481 18.68 -26.51 22.73
N SER A 482 17.96 -25.72 23.53
CA SER A 482 17.90 -25.92 24.99
C SER A 482 17.33 -27.29 25.36
N ALA A 483 16.29 -27.73 24.66
CA ALA A 483 15.70 -29.07 24.82
C ALA A 483 16.71 -30.17 24.42
N SER A 484 17.40 -30.01 23.29
CA SER A 484 18.39 -30.96 22.79
C SER A 484 19.58 -31.11 23.73
N VAL A 485 20.06 -30.00 24.31
CA VAL A 485 21.12 -30.03 25.33
C VAL A 485 20.67 -30.80 26.56
N SER A 486 19.44 -30.55 27.03
CA SER A 486 18.87 -31.26 28.19
C SER A 486 18.71 -32.75 27.93
N LEU A 487 18.23 -33.14 26.75
CA LEU A 487 18.10 -34.53 26.34
C LEU A 487 19.48 -35.20 26.20
N GLY A 488 20.39 -34.55 25.48
CA GLY A 488 21.75 -35.02 25.19
C GLY A 488 22.60 -35.22 26.43
N MET A 489 22.66 -34.25 27.32
CA MET A 489 23.56 -34.31 28.48
C MET A 489 23.00 -35.15 29.64
N LEU A 490 21.68 -35.17 29.84
CA LEU A 490 21.07 -35.84 31.00
C LEU A 490 20.62 -37.27 30.72
N TYR A 491 20.18 -37.55 29.50
CA TYR A 491 19.50 -38.81 29.18
C TYR A 491 20.27 -39.69 28.22
N VAL A 492 20.96 -39.15 27.20
CA VAL A 492 21.73 -39.98 26.25
C VAL A 492 22.74 -40.90 26.95
N PRO A 493 23.57 -40.44 27.92
CA PRO A 493 24.48 -41.34 28.64
C PRO A 493 23.75 -42.47 29.37
N LYS A 494 22.56 -42.19 29.92
CA LYS A 494 21.76 -43.19 30.65
C LYS A 494 21.15 -44.21 29.70
N THR A 495 20.54 -43.76 28.60
CA THR A 495 20.00 -44.66 27.58
C THR A 495 21.10 -45.48 26.91
N TYR A 496 22.29 -44.90 26.69
CA TYR A 496 23.43 -45.61 26.13
C TYR A 496 23.85 -46.78 27.05
N VAL A 497 23.99 -46.53 28.35
CA VAL A 497 24.34 -47.60 29.32
C VAL A 497 23.22 -48.65 29.41
N ILE A 498 21.95 -48.25 29.41
CA ILE A 498 20.82 -49.19 29.50
C ILE A 498 20.77 -50.13 28.28
N LEU A 499 21.07 -49.64 27.07
CA LEU A 499 20.95 -50.42 25.83
C LEU A 499 22.22 -51.20 25.48
N PHE A 500 23.40 -50.59 25.61
CA PHE A 500 24.67 -51.15 25.12
C PHE A 500 25.54 -51.76 26.23
N HIS A 501 25.34 -51.36 27.49
CA HIS A 501 26.13 -51.83 28.63
C HIS A 501 25.25 -52.33 29.79
N PRO A 502 24.36 -53.32 29.57
CA PRO A 502 23.46 -53.84 30.60
C PRO A 502 24.19 -54.41 31.82
N GLU A 503 25.45 -54.81 31.68
CA GLU A 503 26.32 -55.27 32.78
C GLU A 503 26.56 -54.20 33.85
N GLN A 504 26.46 -52.91 33.50
CA GLN A 504 26.59 -51.80 34.46
C GLN A 504 25.27 -51.49 35.18
N ASN A 505 24.18 -52.18 34.81
CA ASN A 505 22.83 -51.97 35.31
C ASN A 505 22.47 -52.83 36.53
N VAL A 506 23.46 -53.10 37.39
CA VAL A 506 23.31 -53.90 38.61
C VAL A 506 23.47 -53.03 39.86
N GLN A 507 22.70 -53.31 40.92
CA GLN A 507 22.91 -52.64 42.22
C GLN A 507 24.28 -53.01 42.77
N LYS A 508 25.20 -52.05 42.87
CA LYS A 508 26.46 -52.24 43.62
C LYS A 508 26.12 -52.44 45.10
N ARG A 509 26.11 -53.71 45.54
CA ARG A 509 25.88 -54.09 46.95
C ARG A 509 27.00 -53.50 47.80
N LYS A 510 26.68 -52.59 48.73
CA LYS A 510 27.64 -52.10 49.74
C LYS A 510 28.11 -53.29 50.58
N ARG A 511 29.38 -53.66 50.47
CA ARG A 511 30.04 -54.59 51.39
C ARG A 511 30.18 -53.88 52.74
N SER A 512 29.29 -54.20 53.69
CA SER A 512 29.38 -53.73 55.07
C SER A 512 30.57 -54.44 55.74
N LEU A 513 31.69 -53.76 55.88
CA LEU A 513 32.69 -54.12 56.89
C LEU A 513 32.29 -53.45 58.20
N LYS A 514 31.57 -54.21 59.03
CA LYS A 514 31.58 -54.04 60.49
C LYS A 514 32.13 -55.35 61.05
N THR A 515 33.45 -55.44 61.19
CA THR A 515 34.06 -56.35 62.15
C THR A 515 34.26 -55.54 63.42
N THR A 516 33.39 -55.78 64.39
CA THR A 516 33.48 -55.27 65.76
C THR A 516 34.65 -55.99 66.44
N SER A 517 35.77 -55.32 66.66
CA SER A 517 36.74 -55.70 67.69
C SER A 517 36.31 -55.05 68.99
N THR A 518 35.59 -55.82 69.81
CA THR A 518 35.21 -55.46 71.17
C THR A 518 36.47 -55.47 72.04
N VAL A 519 36.84 -54.31 72.55
CA VAL A 519 37.78 -54.16 73.66
C VAL A 519 37.06 -54.62 74.93
N ALA A 520 37.63 -55.61 75.62
CA ALA A 520 37.31 -55.94 77.00
C ALA A 520 38.60 -55.86 77.83
N ALA A 521 38.54 -55.17 78.96
CA ALA A 521 39.57 -55.09 79.99
C ALA A 521 38.90 -55.37 81.35
N PRO A 522 39.66 -55.55 82.46
CA PRO A 522 40.73 -56.49 82.75
C PRO A 522 40.35 -57.38 83.98
N PRO A 523 41.28 -58.16 84.58
CA PRO A 523 41.71 -57.75 85.93
C PRO A 523 43.21 -57.99 86.25
N LYS A 524 43.61 -57.39 87.38
CA LYS A 524 44.92 -57.29 88.03
C LYS A 524 45.60 -58.63 88.36
N GLY A 525 46.94 -58.61 88.37
CA GLY A 525 47.80 -59.54 89.11
C GLY A 525 49.27 -59.10 89.01
N GLU A 526 49.88 -58.79 90.16
CA GLU A 526 51.31 -58.61 90.41
C GLU A 526 52.18 -59.74 89.83
N ASP A 527 53.32 -59.40 89.21
CA ASP A 527 54.66 -59.64 89.78
C ASP A 527 55.78 -59.41 88.73
N THR A 528 56.62 -58.43 89.06
CA THR A 528 58.08 -58.46 89.16
C THR A 528 58.96 -59.14 88.09
N GLU A 529 59.98 -58.37 87.70
CA GLU A 529 61.31 -58.74 87.20
C GLU A 529 61.60 -58.80 85.68
N ALA A 530 62.48 -57.87 85.31
CA ALA A 530 63.30 -57.81 84.11
C ALA A 530 64.43 -58.90 84.16
N PRO A 531 65.46 -58.93 83.27
CA PRO A 531 65.70 -58.13 82.06
C PRO A 531 66.23 -58.94 80.84
N SER A 532 66.47 -58.20 79.75
CA SER A 532 67.69 -58.26 78.92
C SER A 532 67.62 -58.93 77.53
N SER A 533 68.17 -58.14 76.58
CA SER A 533 68.87 -58.53 75.33
C SER A 533 67.99 -59.10 74.20
N LYS A 534 67.98 -58.56 72.99
CA LYS A 534 68.93 -57.75 72.20
C LYS A 534 68.16 -56.84 71.25
#